data_AF-A0A1B6IVG4-F1
#
_entry.id   AF-A0A1B6IVG4-F1
#
_cell.length_a   1.000
_cell.length_b   1.000
_cell.length_c   1.000
_cell.angle_alpha   90.00
_cell.angle_beta   90.00
_cell.angle_gamma   90.00
#
_symmetry.space_group_name_H-M   'P 1'
#
loop_
_entity.id
_entity.type
_entity.pdbx_description
1 polymer ?
#
loop_
_entity_poly.entity_id
_entity_poly.type
_entity_poly.pdbx_seq_one_letter_code
_entity_poly.pdbx_strand_id
1 'polypeptide(L)'
;DSNYVEVSGLELTVQPKQTEESETSMLESMWSSMSSSIQMATECLKQSQPENQGNDAPVIEGVEKFAHIIDSLLRRMKVKFVDTLIRLEHLPKGSKTGVAMEINIKHLDYCDEAESDAQRAPDAEFNPSSGFTVSQIHIEGVSFYSDEFPAEARTVSRS
;
A
#
# COMPACT_ATOMS: atom_id res chain seq x y z
N ASP A 1 7.74 22.81 3.89
CA ASP A 1 6.69 22.28 2.99
C ASP A 1 6.33 20.87 3.41
N SER A 2 5.05 20.62 3.68
CA SER A 2 4.54 19.28 4.00
C SER A 2 4.39 18.50 2.70
N ASN A 3 5.10 17.38 2.55
CA ASN A 3 4.92 16.46 1.43
C ASN A 3 3.55 15.79 1.60
N TYR A 4 2.59 16.08 0.72
CA TYR A 4 1.31 15.38 0.72
C TYR A 4 0.90 14.95 -0.68
N VAL A 5 0.20 13.82 -0.75
CA VAL A 5 -0.47 13.31 -1.93
C VAL A 5 -1.97 13.38 -1.67
N GLU A 6 -2.70 13.99 -2.59
CA GLU A 6 -4.15 14.07 -2.53
C GLU A 6 -4.76 13.36 -3.74
N VAL A 7 -5.72 12.48 -3.48
CA VAL A 7 -6.49 11.75 -4.49
C VAL A 7 -7.95 12.07 -4.28
N SER A 8 -8.61 12.60 -5.32
CA SER A 8 -10.05 12.92 -5.27
C SER A 8 -10.82 12.02 -6.22
N GLY A 9 -12.02 11.55 -5.82
CA GLY A 9 -12.88 10.73 -6.67
C GLY A 9 -12.34 9.32 -6.91
N LEU A 10 -11.66 8.73 -5.91
CA LEU A 10 -11.15 7.36 -6.04
C LEU A 10 -12.33 6.37 -6.08
N GLU A 11 -12.46 5.61 -7.16
CA GLU A 11 -13.38 4.49 -7.26
C GLU A 11 -12.59 3.18 -7.31
N LEU A 12 -12.74 2.34 -6.29
CA LEU A 12 -12.07 1.06 -6.17
C LEU A 12 -13.08 -0.07 -6.12
N THR A 13 -13.06 -0.97 -7.10
CA THR A 13 -13.86 -2.20 -7.04
C THR A 13 -12.99 -3.40 -6.68
N VAL A 14 -13.36 -4.11 -5.62
CA VAL A 14 -12.68 -5.31 -5.13
C VAL A 14 -13.55 -6.52 -5.40
N GLN A 15 -12.98 -7.55 -6.03
CA GLN A 15 -13.68 -8.79 -6.37
C GLN A 15 -12.92 -9.99 -5.81
N PRO A 16 -13.39 -10.62 -4.72
CA PRO A 16 -12.75 -11.79 -4.16
C PRO A 16 -12.74 -12.92 -5.19
N LYS A 17 -11.55 -13.40 -5.54
CA LYS A 17 -11.38 -14.57 -6.41
C LYS A 17 -11.54 -15.82 -5.55
N GLN A 18 -12.52 -16.66 -5.87
CA GLN A 18 -12.68 -17.96 -5.21
C GLN A 18 -11.64 -18.94 -5.76
N THR A 19 -10.59 -19.24 -5.00
CA THR A 19 -9.59 -20.27 -5.36
C THR A 19 -9.74 -21.47 -4.43
N GLU A 20 -9.43 -22.68 -4.93
CA GLU A 20 -9.64 -23.94 -4.20
C GLU A 20 -8.44 -24.39 -3.35
N GLU A 21 -7.32 -23.67 -3.39
CA GLU A 21 -6.10 -23.98 -2.63
C GLU A 21 -6.01 -23.13 -1.37
N SER A 22 -5.75 -23.71 -0.19
CA SER A 22 -5.62 -23.04 1.13
C SER A 22 -4.94 -21.65 1.09
N GLU A 23 -5.75 -20.58 0.98
CA GLU A 23 -5.37 -19.23 0.56
C GLU A 23 -4.89 -18.27 1.68
N THR A 24 -4.15 -18.72 2.70
CA THR A 24 -3.49 -17.72 3.58
C THR A 24 -2.25 -17.13 2.90
N SER A 25 -1.60 -17.88 2.00
CA SER A 25 -0.27 -17.56 1.49
C SER A 25 -0.19 -16.29 0.63
N MET A 26 -1.17 -15.99 -0.24
CA MET A 26 -1.08 -14.80 -1.11
C MET A 26 -1.31 -13.49 -0.36
N LEU A 27 -2.30 -13.45 0.53
CA LEU A 27 -2.58 -12.27 1.37
C LEU A 27 -1.45 -12.06 2.39
N GLU A 28 -0.98 -13.14 3.02
CA GLU A 28 0.17 -13.12 3.92
C GLU A 28 1.43 -12.64 3.20
N SER A 29 1.65 -13.08 1.95
CA SER A 29 2.74 -12.58 1.12
C SER A 29 2.59 -11.09 0.82
N MET A 30 1.39 -10.60 0.46
CA MET A 30 1.16 -9.18 0.19
C MET A 30 1.41 -8.30 1.43
N TRP A 31 0.95 -8.72 2.61
CA TRP A 31 1.24 -8.01 3.86
C TRP A 31 2.73 -8.07 4.23
N SER A 32 3.39 -9.20 3.96
CA SER A 32 4.82 -9.37 4.22
C SER A 32 5.72 -8.71 3.16
N SER A 33 5.17 -8.29 2.02
CA SER A 33 5.91 -7.68 0.90
C SER A 33 6.16 -6.18 1.07
N MET A 34 5.85 -5.59 2.23
CA MET A 34 6.30 -4.23 2.56
C MET A 34 7.81 -4.27 2.84
N SER A 35 8.60 -4.46 1.78
CA SER A 35 10.06 -4.43 1.81
C SER A 35 10.53 -2.98 1.97
N SER A 36 11.56 -2.75 2.80
CA SER A 36 12.22 -1.43 2.85
C SER A 36 12.84 -1.11 1.48
N SER A 37 12.92 0.17 1.12
CA SER A 37 13.56 0.61 -0.13
C SER A 37 14.97 0.04 -0.30
N ILE A 38 15.70 -0.21 0.80
CA ILE A 38 17.04 -0.81 0.77
C ILE A 38 16.97 -2.26 0.29
N GLN A 39 16.00 -3.04 0.77
CA GLN A 39 15.81 -4.43 0.36
C GLN A 39 15.48 -4.50 -1.13
N MET A 40 14.55 -3.65 -1.59
CA MET A 40 14.20 -3.58 -3.01
C MET A 40 15.39 -3.16 -3.87
N ALA A 41 16.13 -2.12 -3.48
CA ALA A 41 17.27 -1.64 -4.24
C ALA A 41 18.41 -2.67 -4.32
N THR A 42 18.64 -3.42 -3.23
CA THR A 42 19.61 -4.52 -3.19
C THR A 42 19.19 -5.67 -4.12
N GLU A 43 17.91 -6.00 -4.19
CA GLU A 43 17.38 -7.03 -5.08
C GLU A 43 17.47 -6.62 -6.56
N CYS A 44 17.15 -5.36 -6.89
CA CYS A 44 17.32 -4.83 -8.25
C CYS A 44 18.77 -4.89 -8.74
N LEU A 45 19.74 -4.57 -7.88
CA LEU A 45 21.16 -4.67 -8.22
C LEU A 45 21.59 -6.12 -8.45
N LYS A 46 21.17 -7.06 -7.58
CA LYS A 46 21.45 -8.49 -7.72
C LYS A 46 20.90 -9.08 -9.01
N GLN A 47 19.72 -8.64 -9.45
CA GLN A 47 19.10 -9.11 -10.69
C GLN A 47 19.77 -8.55 -11.96
N SER A 48 20.49 -7.43 -11.82
CA SER A 48 21.16 -6.73 -12.92
C SER A 48 22.60 -7.20 -13.17
N GLN A 49 23.15 -8.04 -12.27
CA GLN A 49 24.54 -8.50 -12.34
C GLN A 49 24.62 -9.88 -13.00
N PRO A 50 25.18 -10.02 -14.22
CA PRO A 50 25.56 -11.33 -14.74
C PRO A 50 26.72 -11.90 -13.89
N GLU A 51 26.76 -13.21 -13.71
CA GLU A 51 27.53 -13.97 -12.70
C GLU A 51 29.07 -13.87 -12.77
N ASN A 52 29.65 -12.87 -13.43
CA ASN A 52 31.09 -12.65 -13.49
C ASN A 52 31.42 -11.16 -13.54
N GLN A 53 31.63 -10.54 -12.38
CA GLN A 53 32.67 -9.53 -12.18
C GLN A 53 32.80 -9.18 -10.69
N GLY A 54 34.02 -9.31 -10.17
CA GLY A 54 34.36 -8.96 -8.80
C GLY A 54 34.54 -7.45 -8.60
N ASN A 55 34.37 -7.06 -7.34
CA ASN A 55 34.57 -5.75 -6.70
C ASN A 55 33.49 -4.67 -6.91
N ASP A 56 32.36 -4.84 -6.23
CA ASP A 56 31.19 -3.94 -6.21
C ASP A 56 31.05 -3.12 -4.90
N ALA A 57 32.12 -2.49 -4.41
CA ALA A 57 32.03 -1.68 -3.19
C ALA A 57 31.42 -0.26 -3.36
N PRO A 58 31.65 0.51 -4.46
CA PRO A 58 31.23 1.91 -4.50
C PRO A 58 29.82 2.18 -5.10
N VAL A 59 29.24 1.25 -5.88
CA VAL A 59 27.88 1.42 -6.44
C VAL A 59 26.80 1.21 -5.37
N ILE A 60 27.09 0.34 -4.39
CA ILE A 60 26.17 -0.01 -3.31
C ILE A 60 25.91 1.20 -2.40
N GLU A 61 26.95 1.97 -2.03
CA GLU A 61 26.81 3.12 -1.12
C GLU A 61 25.88 4.22 -1.68
N GLY A 62 25.95 4.50 -2.99
CA GLY A 62 25.07 5.49 -3.63
C GLY A 62 23.60 5.08 -3.66
N VAL A 63 23.35 3.78 -3.87
CA VAL A 63 22.01 3.20 -3.93
C VAL A 63 21.39 3.10 -2.53
N GLU A 64 22.17 2.72 -1.51
CA GLU A 64 21.74 2.73 -0.12
C GLU A 64 21.33 4.14 0.33
N LYS A 65 22.11 5.16 -0.02
CA LYS A 65 21.76 6.57 0.25
C LYS A 65 20.44 6.97 -0.42
N PHE A 66 20.22 6.55 -1.66
CA PHE A 66 18.97 6.85 -2.37
C PHE A 66 17.76 6.13 -1.74
N ALA A 67 17.92 4.86 -1.37
CA ALA A 67 16.91 4.09 -0.66
C ALA A 67 16.55 4.72 0.70
N HIS A 68 17.54 5.17 1.46
CA HIS A 68 17.31 5.92 2.70
C HIS A 68 16.54 7.23 2.47
N ILE A 69 16.84 7.94 1.37
CA ILE A 69 16.09 9.16 1.02
C ILE A 69 14.63 8.82 0.73
N ILE A 70 14.37 7.77 -0.07
CA ILE A 70 13.00 7.32 -0.38
C ILE A 70 12.25 6.97 0.91
N ASP A 71 12.82 6.11 1.75
CA ASP A 71 12.18 5.70 3.02
C ASP A 71 11.91 6.94 3.90
N SER A 72 12.84 7.90 3.97
CA SER A 72 12.63 9.14 4.74
C SER A 72 11.53 10.03 4.19
N LEU A 73 11.35 10.06 2.86
CA LEU A 73 10.32 10.85 2.19
C LEU A 73 8.94 10.21 2.34
N LEU A 74 8.84 8.89 2.13
CA LEU A 74 7.60 8.14 2.26
C LEU A 74 7.07 8.19 3.69
N ARG A 75 7.96 8.08 4.69
CA ARG A 75 7.59 8.16 6.11
C ARG A 75 6.99 9.50 6.51
N ARG A 76 7.43 10.60 5.88
CA ARG A 76 6.92 11.96 6.15
C ARG A 76 5.76 12.36 5.24
N MET A 77 5.38 11.48 4.32
CA MET A 77 4.32 11.73 3.34
C MET A 77 2.96 11.62 4.01
N LYS A 78 2.12 12.64 3.83
CA LYS A 78 0.71 12.58 4.19
C LYS A 78 -0.10 12.21 2.97
N VAL A 79 -1.03 11.28 3.10
CA VAL A 79 -1.91 10.90 1.99
C VAL A 79 -3.34 11.27 2.36
N LYS A 80 -4.04 11.92 1.43
CA LYS A 80 -5.43 12.30 1.58
C LYS A 80 -6.25 11.70 0.45
N PHE A 81 -7.39 11.13 0.80
CA PHE A 81 -8.42 10.77 -0.16
C PHE A 81 -9.69 11.56 0.12
N VAL A 82 -10.28 12.12 -0.94
CA VAL A 82 -11.52 12.89 -0.89
C VAL A 82 -12.53 12.23 -1.83
N ASP A 83 -13.76 12.06 -1.37
CA ASP A 83 -14.84 11.42 -2.13
C ASP A 83 -14.43 10.07 -2.72
N THR A 84 -14.09 9.13 -1.83
CA THR A 84 -13.69 7.77 -2.19
C THR A 84 -14.88 6.82 -2.13
N LEU A 85 -15.05 6.00 -3.16
CA LEU A 85 -16.00 4.89 -3.22
C LEU A 85 -15.24 3.57 -3.33
N ILE A 86 -15.44 2.68 -2.36
CA ILE A 86 -14.93 1.30 -2.39
C ILE A 86 -16.12 0.36 -2.56
N ARG A 87 -16.17 -0.39 -3.66
CA ARG A 87 -17.21 -1.39 -3.94
C ARG A 87 -16.63 -2.79 -3.83
N LEU A 88 -17.14 -3.58 -2.89
CA LEU A 88 -16.84 -5.00 -2.79
C LEU A 88 -17.93 -5.80 -3.51
N GLU A 89 -17.60 -6.52 -4.57
CA GLU A 89 -18.55 -7.33 -5.32
C GLU A 89 -18.26 -8.83 -5.14
N HIS A 90 -19.30 -9.59 -4.82
CA HIS A 90 -19.24 -11.05 -4.77
C HIS A 90 -20.29 -11.66 -5.70
N LEU A 91 -19.83 -12.39 -6.72
CA LEU A 91 -20.67 -13.16 -7.63
C LEU A 91 -20.33 -14.65 -7.51
N PRO A 92 -21.16 -15.47 -6.84
CA PRO A 92 -20.93 -16.91 -6.73
C PRO A 92 -20.90 -17.60 -8.10
N LYS A 93 -20.08 -18.65 -8.23
CA LYS A 93 -19.99 -19.44 -9.47
C LYS A 93 -21.36 -20.00 -9.85
N GLY A 94 -21.81 -19.71 -11.07
CA GLY A 94 -23.10 -20.17 -11.60
C GLY A 94 -24.33 -19.39 -11.11
N SER A 95 -24.15 -18.35 -10.28
CA SER A 95 -25.24 -17.47 -9.89
C SER A 95 -25.60 -16.50 -11.02
N LYS A 96 -26.89 -16.16 -11.10
CA LYS A 96 -27.41 -15.09 -11.99
C LYS A 96 -27.37 -13.71 -11.35
N THR A 97 -27.18 -13.65 -10.04
CA THR A 97 -27.10 -12.42 -9.26
C THR A 97 -25.90 -12.45 -8.32
N GLY A 98 -25.29 -11.28 -8.14
CA GLY A 98 -24.22 -11.03 -7.18
C GLY A 98 -24.69 -10.07 -6.11
N VAL A 99 -23.93 -9.98 -5.02
CA VAL A 99 -24.16 -9.04 -3.94
C VAL A 99 -22.97 -8.10 -3.85
N ALA A 100 -23.22 -6.84 -3.54
CA ALA A 100 -22.18 -5.85 -3.33
C ALA A 100 -22.37 -5.07 -2.04
N MET A 101 -21.25 -4.54 -1.56
CA MET A 101 -21.19 -3.58 -0.48
C MET A 101 -20.36 -2.38 -0.95
N GLU A 102 -20.95 -1.19 -0.91
CA GLU A 102 -20.28 0.07 -1.18
C GLU A 102 -19.96 0.79 0.11
N ILE A 103 -18.74 1.32 0.18
CA ILE A 103 -18.24 2.16 1.26
C ILE A 103 -17.91 3.51 0.63
N ASN A 104 -18.71 4.52 0.95
CA ASN A 104 -18.47 5.89 0.54
C ASN A 104 -17.78 6.63 1.69
N ILE A 105 -16.66 7.29 1.40
CA ILE A 105 -15.81 7.99 2.37
C ILE A 105 -15.61 9.41 1.87
N LYS A 106 -16.04 10.41 2.63
CA LYS A 106 -15.85 11.82 2.26
C LYS A 106 -14.40 12.25 2.41
N HIS A 107 -13.78 11.90 3.54
CA HIS A 107 -12.38 12.22 3.82
C HIS A 107 -11.66 11.05 4.49
N LEU A 108 -10.47 10.72 3.98
CA LEU A 108 -9.55 9.73 4.54
C LEU A 108 -8.15 10.35 4.56
N ASP A 109 -7.60 10.61 5.74
CA ASP A 109 -6.23 11.05 5.92
C ASP A 109 -5.36 9.90 6.47
N TYR A 110 -4.18 9.72 5.90
CA TYR A 110 -3.16 8.77 6.33
C TYR A 110 -1.83 9.49 6.61
N CYS A 111 -1.18 9.14 7.72
CA CYS A 111 0.16 9.61 8.08
C CYS A 111 0.93 8.48 8.80
N ASP A 112 2.16 8.19 8.37
CA ASP A 112 3.00 7.14 8.97
C ASP A 112 3.72 7.60 10.26
N GLU A 113 3.88 8.91 10.44
CA GLU A 113 4.28 9.48 11.73
C GLU A 113 3.04 9.64 12.60
N ALA A 114 2.85 8.77 13.59
CA ALA A 114 2.13 9.17 14.79
C ALA A 114 2.75 10.47 15.28
N GLU A 115 1.91 11.45 15.59
CA GLU A 115 2.28 12.76 16.10
C GLU A 115 2.93 12.63 17.50
N SER A 116 4.13 12.02 17.56
CA SER A 116 4.94 11.88 18.75
C SER A 116 6.30 12.54 18.50
N ASP A 117 6.34 13.76 19.02
CA ASP A 117 7.51 14.53 19.42
C ASP A 117 8.38 15.18 18.34
N ALA A 118 8.12 16.48 18.21
CA ALA A 118 9.10 17.55 18.06
C ALA A 118 10.33 17.38 18.99
N GLN A 119 11.20 16.38 18.75
CA GLN A 119 12.56 16.30 19.29
C GLN A 119 13.29 15.07 18.73
N ARG A 120 13.65 15.09 17.44
CA ARG A 120 14.79 14.29 16.95
C ARG A 120 15.81 15.23 16.35
N ALA A 121 16.94 15.35 17.06
CA ALA A 121 18.12 16.05 16.59
C ALA A 121 18.58 15.45 15.24
N PRO A 122 19.29 16.22 14.38
CA PRO A 122 19.57 15.84 12.99
C PRO A 122 20.46 14.60 12.82
N ASP A 123 21.13 14.14 13.90
CA ASP A 123 22.27 13.21 13.82
C ASP A 123 22.06 11.90 14.61
N ALA A 124 20.83 11.50 14.93
CA ALA A 124 20.60 10.22 15.58
C ALA A 124 20.66 9.07 14.56
N GLU A 125 21.74 8.29 14.60
CA GLU A 125 21.89 7.02 13.89
C GLU A 125 20.63 6.15 14.08
N PHE A 126 20.04 5.80 12.95
CA PHE A 126 18.78 5.08 12.84
C PHE A 126 18.94 3.65 13.37
N ASN A 127 18.24 3.33 14.46
CA ASN A 127 18.16 1.98 14.98
C ASN A 127 16.84 1.35 14.49
N PRO A 128 16.84 0.42 13.51
CA PRO A 128 15.63 -0.22 12.98
C PRO A 128 14.93 -1.17 13.98
N SER A 129 15.34 -1.16 15.25
CA SER A 129 14.91 -2.13 16.28
C SER A 129 13.70 -1.71 17.12
N SER A 130 13.11 -0.52 16.92
CA SER A 130 11.79 -0.24 17.50
C SER A 130 10.70 -0.76 16.54
N GLY A 131 10.32 -2.03 16.70
CA GLY A 131 9.37 -2.77 15.84
C GLY A 131 7.91 -2.30 15.86
N PHE A 132 7.67 -1.01 16.04
CA PHE A 132 6.34 -0.40 16.01
C PHE A 132 6.36 0.84 15.12
N THR A 133 5.90 0.70 13.88
CA THR A 133 5.41 1.83 13.09
C THR A 133 3.99 2.12 13.53
N VAL A 134 3.71 3.36 13.93
CA VAL A 134 2.37 3.78 14.33
C VAL A 134 1.84 4.68 13.23
N SER A 135 1.07 4.10 12.31
CA SER A 135 0.36 4.87 11.30
C SER A 135 -0.96 5.39 11.85
N GLN A 136 -1.25 6.66 11.59
CA GLN A 136 -2.51 7.30 11.93
C GLN A 136 -3.40 7.34 10.70
N ILE A 137 -4.60 6.77 10.83
CA ILE A 137 -5.65 6.82 9.83
C ILE A 137 -6.84 7.57 10.42
N HIS A 138 -7.27 8.64 9.76
CA HIS A 138 -8.47 9.40 10.12
C HIS A 138 -9.49 9.29 8.99
N ILE A 139 -10.72 8.91 9.33
CA ILE A 139 -11.79 8.68 8.35
C ILE A 139 -13.04 9.44 8.78
N GLU A 140 -13.58 10.26 7.89
CA GLU A 140 -14.78 11.07 8.12
C GLU A 140 -15.81 10.85 7.02
N GLY A 141 -17.09 10.88 7.41
CA GLY A 141 -18.21 10.85 6.48
C GLY A 141 -18.43 9.48 5.82
N VAL A 142 -18.15 8.40 6.55
CA VAL A 142 -18.30 7.03 6.04
C VAL A 142 -19.78 6.65 5.95
N SER A 143 -20.21 6.12 4.80
CA SER A 143 -21.54 5.57 4.56
C SER A 143 -21.45 4.21 3.89
N PHE A 144 -22.35 3.31 4.24
CA PHE A 144 -22.39 1.95 3.71
C PHE A 144 -23.69 1.72 2.93
N TYR A 145 -23.58 1.11 1.77
CA TYR A 145 -24.71 0.66 0.95
C TYR A 145 -24.51 -0.80 0.59
N SER A 146 -25.60 -1.54 0.42
CA SER A 146 -25.55 -2.90 -0.09
C SER A 146 -26.69 -3.11 -1.06
N ASP A 147 -26.37 -3.77 -2.17
CA ASP A 147 -27.28 -4.04 -3.27
C ASP A 147 -27.06 -5.45 -3.83
N GLU A 148 -28.11 -5.98 -4.45
CA GLU A 148 -28.04 -7.16 -5.31
C GLU A 148 -28.05 -6.69 -6.76
N PHE A 149 -27.16 -7.26 -7.58
CA PHE A 149 -26.99 -6.88 -8.98
C PHE A 149 -26.99 -8.10 -9.90
N PRO A 150 -27.44 -7.98 -11.16
CA PRO A 150 -27.43 -9.09 -12.11
C PRO A 150 -25.99 -9.41 -12.54
N ALA A 151 -25.69 -10.68 -12.84
CA ALA A 151 -24.34 -11.15 -13.18
C ALA A 151 -23.71 -10.37 -14.35
N GLU A 152 -24.52 -9.88 -15.29
CA GLU A 152 -24.10 -9.11 -16.45
C GLU A 152 -23.66 -7.67 -16.10
N ALA A 153 -24.11 -7.15 -14.96
CA ALA A 153 -23.73 -5.83 -14.45
C ALA A 153 -22.48 -5.88 -13.55
N ARG A 154 -21.88 -7.06 -13.37
CA ARG A 154 -20.63 -7.19 -12.62
C ARG A 154 -19.55 -6.30 -13.24
N THR A 155 -18.84 -5.54 -12.42
CA THR A 155 -17.75 -4.69 -12.89
C THR A 155 -16.68 -5.55 -13.57
N VAL A 156 -16.25 -5.17 -14.77
CA VAL A 156 -15.20 -5.89 -15.52
C VAL A 156 -13.93 -5.04 -15.58
N SER A 157 -12.81 -5.60 -15.12
CA SER A 157 -11.49 -4.99 -15.36
C SER A 157 -11.15 -5.13 -16.84
N ARG A 158 -10.83 -4.02 -17.52
CA ARG A 158 -10.17 -4.09 -18.82
C ARG A 158 -8.72 -4.52 -18.59
N SER A 159 -8.42 -5.79 -18.85
CA SER A 159 -7.04 -6.30 -18.93
C SER A 159 -6.38 -5.93 -20.26
#